data_AF-A0A5C8VT99-F1
#
_entry.id   AF-A0A5C8VT99-F1
#
_cell.length_a   1.000
_cell.length_b   1.000
_cell.length_c   1.000
_cell.angle_alpha   90.00
_cell.angle_beta   90.00
_cell.angle_gamma   90.00
#
_symmetry.space_group_name_H-M   'P 1'
#
loop_
_entity.id
_entity.type
_entity.pdbx_description
1 polymer ?
#
loop_
_entity_poly.entity_id
_entity_poly.type
_entity_poly.pdbx_seq_one_letter_code
_entity_poly.pdbx_strand_id
1 'polypeptide(L)'
;MFDRVVRMAVLSAPLLLAQPLLAKDAPAPAASEAPAAKEPAAKAPSAGQSAARERQKTCGAQWRALTDAQKTAQGPKWPQYWSSCNKRLKGGDKA
;
A
#
# COMPACT_ATOMS: atom_id res chain seq x y z
N MET A 1 -15.40 7.07 12.53
CA MET A 1 -14.72 6.79 11.24
C MET A 1 -15.51 5.82 10.34
N PHE A 2 -16.80 5.55 10.60
CA PHE A 2 -17.64 4.69 9.75
C PHE A 2 -18.75 5.46 8.99
N ASP A 3 -18.91 6.76 9.26
CA ASP A 3 -19.93 7.62 8.63
C ASP A 3 -19.69 8.06 7.18
N ARG A 4 -18.51 7.82 6.60
CA ARG A 4 -18.21 8.26 5.21
C ARG A 4 -18.60 7.25 4.14
N VAL A 5 -19.09 6.06 4.53
CA VAL A 5 -19.33 4.95 3.59
C VAL A 5 -20.79 4.92 3.09
N VAL A 6 -21.72 5.60 3.75
CA VAL A 6 -23.16 5.61 3.40
C VAL A 6 -23.55 6.96 2.77
N ARG A 7 -22.87 7.37 1.70
CA ARG A 7 -23.29 8.55 0.90
C ARG A 7 -22.89 8.51 -0.58
N MET A 8 -22.58 7.32 -1.10
CA MET A 8 -22.34 7.08 -2.53
C MET A 8 -23.18 5.90 -3.03
N ALA A 9 -24.46 5.93 -2.69
CA ALA A 9 -25.49 5.14 -3.34
C ALA A 9 -26.54 6.12 -3.86
N VAL A 10 -27.01 5.89 -5.08
CA VAL A 10 -27.96 6.70 -5.85
C VAL A 10 -27.31 7.81 -6.68
N LEU A 11 -26.84 7.45 -7.88
CA LEU A 11 -27.08 8.13 -9.18
C LEU A 11 -26.08 7.62 -10.22
N SER A 12 -26.46 6.60 -11.01
CA SER A 12 -26.11 6.39 -12.44
C SER A 12 -26.48 4.96 -12.85
N ALA A 13 -27.75 4.79 -13.23
CA ALA A 13 -28.22 3.63 -14.00
C ALA A 13 -27.85 3.84 -15.51
N PRO A 14 -27.96 2.80 -16.36
CA PRO A 14 -26.89 2.11 -17.06
C PRO A 14 -26.63 2.63 -18.50
N LEU A 15 -25.36 2.72 -18.90
CA LEU A 15 -24.95 3.09 -20.27
C LEU A 15 -24.01 2.02 -20.87
N LEU A 16 -24.43 0.76 -20.86
CA LEU A 16 -23.68 -0.37 -21.45
C LEU A 16 -24.53 -1.15 -22.48
N LEU A 17 -25.28 -0.41 -23.31
CA LEU A 17 -26.01 -0.93 -24.48
C LEU A 17 -25.54 -0.23 -25.75
N ALA A 18 -24.25 -0.32 -26.08
CA ALA A 18 -23.71 -0.08 -27.43
C ALA A 18 -22.19 -0.26 -27.42
N GLN A 19 -21.71 -1.47 -27.68
CA GLN A 19 -20.38 -1.61 -28.28
C GLN A 19 -20.53 -2.47 -29.54
N PRO A 20 -20.29 -1.89 -30.74
CA PRO A 20 -20.37 -2.61 -31.98
C PRO A 20 -19.18 -3.57 -32.09
N LEU A 21 -19.49 -4.85 -32.19
CA LEU A 21 -18.65 -5.79 -32.91
C LEU A 21 -18.70 -5.42 -34.39
N LEU A 22 -17.70 -4.69 -34.91
CA LEU A 22 -17.03 -5.01 -36.18
C LEU A 22 -16.11 -3.90 -36.69
N ALA A 23 -14.99 -4.39 -37.23
CA ALA A 23 -14.16 -3.81 -38.30
C ALA A 23 -13.23 -2.67 -37.87
N LYS A 24 -11.96 -2.64 -38.27
CA LYS A 24 -11.43 -3.00 -39.59
C LYS A 24 -9.89 -3.14 -39.47
N ASP A 25 -9.36 -4.13 -40.19
CA ASP A 25 -8.02 -4.26 -40.77
C ASP A 25 -6.97 -3.15 -40.53
N ALA A 26 -5.75 -3.58 -40.22
CA ALA A 26 -4.52 -2.79 -40.34
C ALA A 26 -4.29 -2.33 -41.81
N PRO A 27 -3.58 -1.22 -42.07
CA PRO A 27 -2.12 -1.16 -41.90
C PRO A 27 -1.59 0.14 -41.28
N ALA A 28 -0.35 0.09 -40.81
CA ALA A 28 0.43 1.22 -40.30
C ALA A 28 0.58 2.37 -41.32
N PRO A 29 0.82 3.59 -40.84
CA PRO A 29 2.15 4.13 -41.08
C PRO A 29 2.83 4.69 -39.82
N ALA A 30 4.12 4.38 -39.76
CA ALA A 30 5.24 5.18 -39.25
C ALA A 30 4.97 6.29 -38.21
N ALA A 31 5.60 6.07 -37.05
CA ALA A 31 6.39 7.06 -36.31
C ALA A 31 5.76 8.44 -36.09
N SER A 32 5.07 8.57 -34.96
CA SER A 32 5.24 9.74 -34.11
C SER A 32 5.58 9.22 -32.74
N GLU A 33 6.87 9.22 -32.42
CA GLU A 33 7.39 8.99 -31.07
C GLU A 33 6.84 10.10 -30.17
N ALA A 34 5.64 9.89 -29.63
CA ALA A 34 5.24 10.56 -28.42
C ALA A 34 6.29 10.17 -27.35
N PRO A 35 6.92 11.14 -26.66
CA PRO A 35 7.86 10.79 -25.61
C PRO A 35 7.07 9.97 -24.60
N ALA A 36 7.44 8.70 -24.49
CA ALA A 36 6.92 7.78 -23.50
C ALA A 36 6.96 8.52 -22.17
N ALA A 37 5.77 8.79 -21.63
CA ALA A 37 5.64 9.25 -20.27
C ALA A 37 6.45 8.26 -19.44
N LYS A 38 7.56 8.74 -18.89
CA LYS A 38 8.42 7.95 -18.01
C LYS A 38 7.53 7.47 -16.88
N GLU A 39 7.04 6.23 -16.97
CA GLU A 39 6.54 5.53 -15.81
C GLU A 39 7.62 5.70 -14.74
N PRO A 40 7.26 6.14 -13.52
CA PRO A 40 8.23 6.22 -12.45
C PRO A 40 8.69 4.79 -12.18
N ALA A 41 9.84 4.44 -12.77
CA ALA A 41 10.49 3.15 -12.54
C ALA A 41 10.52 2.94 -11.04
N ALA A 42 9.78 1.93 -10.56
CA ALA A 42 9.66 1.64 -9.15
C ALA A 42 11.07 1.35 -8.60
N LYS A 43 11.68 2.38 -8.02
CA LYS A 43 13.03 2.29 -7.47
C LYS A 43 13.01 1.21 -6.40
N ALA A 44 13.92 0.23 -6.54
CA ALA A 44 14.13 -0.76 -5.50
C ALA A 44 14.33 -0.04 -4.15
N PRO A 45 13.74 -0.54 -3.05
CA PRO A 45 13.88 0.10 -1.76
C PRO A 45 15.35 0.18 -1.38
N SER A 46 15.80 1.36 -0.94
CA SER A 46 17.13 1.51 -0.38
C SER A 46 17.33 0.59 0.83
N ALA A 47 18.57 0.27 1.19
CA ALA A 47 18.85 -0.58 2.36
C ALA A 47 18.16 -0.08 3.64
N GLY A 48 18.10 1.25 3.83
CA GLY A 48 17.38 1.86 4.96
C GLY A 48 15.86 1.64 4.91
N GLN A 49 15.24 1.73 3.73
CA GLN A 49 13.82 1.44 3.51
C GLN A 49 13.50 -0.04 3.79
N SER A 50 14.33 -0.95 3.27
CA SER A 50 14.20 -2.39 3.51
C SER A 50 14.29 -2.72 5.00
N ALA A 51 15.30 -2.18 5.70
CA ALA A 51 15.45 -2.39 7.14
C ALA A 51 14.26 -1.81 7.94
N ALA A 52 13.69 -0.68 7.53
CA ALA A 52 12.49 -0.12 8.17
C ALA A 52 11.26 -1.02 7.95
N ARG A 53 11.13 -1.63 6.76
CA ARG A 53 10.04 -2.57 6.45
C ARG A 53 10.17 -3.88 7.21
N GLU A 54 11.38 -4.42 7.34
CA GLU A 54 11.59 -5.64 8.14
C GLU A 54 11.26 -5.41 9.61
N ARG A 55 11.67 -4.27 10.19
CA ARG A 55 11.25 -3.90 11.56
C ARG A 55 9.72 -3.85 11.68
N GLN A 56 9.02 -3.23 10.73
CA GLN A 56 7.55 -3.16 10.74
C GLN A 56 6.90 -4.55 10.72
N LYS A 57 7.42 -5.47 9.91
CA LYS A 57 6.95 -6.86 9.89
C LYS A 57 7.19 -7.55 11.22
N THR A 58 8.42 -7.49 11.74
CA THR A 58 8.79 -8.14 13.01
C THR A 58 7.97 -7.61 14.19
N CYS A 59 7.90 -6.28 14.35
CA CYS A 59 7.11 -5.68 15.41
C CYS A 59 5.60 -5.94 15.22
N GLY A 60 5.14 -5.97 13.97
CA GLY A 60 3.73 -6.22 13.63
C GLY A 60 3.29 -7.65 13.91
N ALA A 61 4.18 -8.62 13.69
CA ALA A 61 3.96 -10.01 14.05
C ALA A 61 3.89 -10.17 15.57
N GLN A 62 4.85 -9.58 16.30
CA GLN A 62 4.87 -9.64 17.77
C GLN A 62 3.60 -9.03 18.36
N TRP A 63 3.20 -7.83 17.92
CA TRP A 63 2.01 -7.16 18.43
C TRP A 63 0.72 -7.95 18.21
N ARG A 64 0.57 -8.59 17.05
CA ARG A 64 -0.59 -9.43 16.75
C ARG A 64 -0.61 -10.70 17.58
N ALA A 65 0.56 -11.24 17.94
CA ALA A 65 0.69 -12.39 18.82
C ALA A 65 0.43 -12.06 20.31
N LEU A 66 0.47 -10.78 20.70
CA LEU A 66 0.15 -10.38 22.07
C LEU A 66 -1.33 -10.55 22.39
N THR A 67 -1.62 -10.94 23.62
CA THR A 67 -2.97 -10.90 24.19
C THR A 67 -3.39 -9.46 24.47
N ASP A 68 -4.69 -9.20 24.67
CA ASP A 68 -5.15 -7.83 24.93
C ASP A 68 -4.65 -7.27 26.26
N ALA A 69 -4.43 -8.14 27.26
CA ALA A 69 -3.76 -7.77 28.50
C ALA A 69 -2.31 -7.31 28.25
N GLN A 70 -1.56 -8.06 27.41
CA GLN A 70 -0.19 -7.71 27.04
C GLN A 70 -0.12 -6.45 26.19
N LYS A 71 -1.06 -6.24 25.26
CA LYS A 71 -1.19 -5.01 24.47
C LYS A 71 -1.43 -3.80 25.39
N THR A 72 -2.30 -3.96 26.39
CA THR A 72 -2.58 -2.90 27.36
C THR A 72 -1.32 -2.51 28.16
N ALA A 73 -0.49 -3.48 28.52
CA ALA A 73 0.78 -3.24 29.24
C ALA A 73 1.89 -2.64 28.36
N GLN A 74 2.02 -3.10 27.10
CA GLN A 74 3.12 -2.71 26.21
C GLN A 74 2.79 -1.52 25.28
N GLY A 75 1.60 -0.95 25.44
CA GLY A 75 1.15 0.25 24.75
C GLY A 75 -0.07 -0.06 23.88
N PRO A 76 -1.32 0.15 24.37
CA PRO A 76 -2.57 -0.42 23.83
C PRO A 76 -2.87 -0.08 22.37
N LYS A 77 -2.15 0.88 21.80
CA LYS A 77 -2.27 1.33 20.43
C LYS A 77 -1.00 0.96 19.67
N TRP A 78 -1.19 0.43 18.47
CA TRP A 78 -0.10 0.04 17.57
C TRP A 78 1.06 1.06 17.44
N PRO A 79 0.83 2.39 17.27
CA PRO A 79 1.93 3.36 17.19
C PRO A 79 2.80 3.45 18.45
N GLN A 80 2.22 3.20 19.62
CA GLN A 80 2.92 3.22 20.90
C GLN A 80 3.89 2.03 20.97
N TYR A 81 3.38 0.84 20.69
CA TYR A 81 4.19 -0.37 20.65
C TYR A 81 5.27 -0.33 19.57
N TRP A 82 4.91 0.13 18.36
CA TRP A 82 5.84 0.31 17.25
C TRP A 82 7.04 1.17 17.66
N SER A 83 6.78 2.30 18.33
CA SER A 83 7.84 3.22 18.77
C SER A 83 8.81 2.54 19.74
N SER A 84 8.29 1.79 20.71
CA SER A 84 9.10 1.03 21.68
C SER A 84 9.87 -0.12 21.02
N CYS A 85 9.20 -0.91 20.17
CA CYS A 85 9.81 -2.02 19.46
C CYS A 85 10.90 -1.56 18.49
N ASN A 86 10.68 -0.47 17.76
CA ASN A 86 11.66 0.12 16.85
C ASN A 86 12.87 0.68 17.61
N LYS A 87 12.68 1.30 18.78
CA LYS A 87 13.78 1.70 19.66
C LYS A 87 14.61 0.48 20.10
N ARG A 88 13.95 -0.60 20.53
CA ARG A 88 14.62 -1.85 20.93
C ARG A 88 15.44 -2.45 19.80
N LEU A 89 14.89 -2.52 18.57
CA LEU A 89 15.61 -3.06 17.42
C LEU A 89 16.78 -2.15 16.98
N LYS A 90 16.60 -0.82 16.93
CA LYS A 90 17.69 0.11 16.59
C LYS A 90 18.78 0.21 17.66
N GLY A 91 18.47 -0.14 18.91
CA GLY A 91 19.41 -0.18 20.03
C GLY A 91 20.09 -1.54 20.22
N GLY A 92 19.41 -2.64 19.89
CA GLY A 92 19.91 -4.02 20.00
C GLY A 92 20.91 -4.44 18.92
N ASP A 93 20.90 -3.78 17.76
CA ASP A 93 21.93 -3.92 16.71
C ASP A 93 23.27 -3.24 17.07
N LYS A 94 23.44 -2.70 18.28
CA LYS A 94 24.68 -2.05 18.76
C LYS A 94 25.47 -2.86 19.80
N ALA A 95 25.18 -4.15 19.96
CA ALA A 95 25.92 -5.04 20.85
C ALA A 95 26.79 -6.01 20.04
#